data_AF-A0A2Z5FRY4-F1
#
_entry.id   AF-A0A2Z5FRY4-F1
#
_cell.length_a   1.000
_cell.length_b   1.000
_cell.length_c   1.000
_cell.angle_alpha   90.00
_cell.angle_beta   90.00
_cell.angle_gamma   90.00
#
_symmetry.space_group_name_H-M   'P 1'
#
loop_
_entity.id
_entity.type
_entity.pdbx_description
1 polymer ?
#
loop_
_entity_poly.entity_id
_entity_poly.type
_entity_poly.pdbx_seq_one_letter_code
_entity_poly.pdbx_strand_id
1 'polypeptide(L)'
;MVDFLKRRLQVFVSSTFSDLKEERQAAVEAILSAGHIPAGMELFAAGDESQMDVIRQWIDESDVYLLILGGRYGSVEPKTEKSYTQLEYEYALESGKPLFACVVNEAAIEGRVKANGRSVIETENPQQLKQFRADVLTRVVKFWEDTKDIKIAIAEKLSDFARREDLVGWVRPENVNVGALADEIARLSKENADLRAELKKWAAEGSGNISFDEMRKLLAAKGLLDFLERSRLQLGLNGMTASTGEQQRNCPELCILGLITTVAIGHPQRYSLTEQDAVF
;
A
#
# COMPACT_ATOMS: atom_id res chain seq x y z
N MET A 1 16.30 4.76 -0.83
CA MET A 1 15.34 3.77 -1.35
C MET A 1 15.36 3.90 -2.86
N VAL A 2 15.66 2.82 -3.58
CA VAL A 2 15.86 2.88 -5.04
C VAL A 2 14.48 2.87 -5.69
N ASP A 3 14.12 3.97 -6.35
CA ASP A 3 12.87 4.08 -7.09
C ASP A 3 13.06 3.37 -8.44
N PHE A 4 12.68 2.10 -8.50
CA PHE A 4 12.92 1.23 -9.67
C PHE A 4 11.95 1.48 -10.83
N LEU A 5 10.89 2.28 -10.65
CA LEU A 5 9.84 2.46 -11.67
C LEU A 5 9.51 3.93 -11.84
N LYS A 6 9.80 4.47 -13.04
CA LYS A 6 9.41 5.82 -13.43
C LYS A 6 7.89 5.88 -13.64
N ARG A 7 7.16 6.15 -12.56
CA ARG A 7 5.69 6.30 -12.53
C ARG A 7 5.26 7.62 -13.20
N ARG A 8 4.14 7.58 -13.90
CA ARG A 8 3.47 8.75 -14.50
C ARG A 8 2.08 8.88 -13.91
N LEU A 9 1.80 9.98 -13.21
CA LEU A 9 0.44 10.26 -12.75
C LEU A 9 -0.45 10.65 -13.94
N GLN A 10 -1.68 10.14 -13.95
CA GLN A 10 -2.76 10.65 -14.78
C GLN A 10 -3.48 11.79 -14.05
N VAL A 11 -3.67 12.91 -14.74
CA VAL A 11 -4.21 14.14 -14.17
C VAL A 11 -5.48 14.53 -14.92
N PHE A 12 -6.63 14.45 -14.25
CA PHE A 12 -7.89 14.91 -14.80
C PHE A 12 -7.96 16.45 -14.77
N VAL A 13 -8.13 17.09 -15.92
CA VAL A 13 -8.22 18.54 -16.05
C VAL A 13 -9.67 18.97 -16.14
N SER A 14 -10.17 19.58 -15.08
CA SER A 14 -11.51 20.17 -14.99
C SER A 14 -11.44 21.69 -15.17
N SER A 15 -12.28 22.22 -16.06
CA SER A 15 -12.43 23.66 -16.31
C SER A 15 -13.71 23.92 -17.10
N THR A 16 -14.16 25.17 -17.15
CA THR A 16 -14.99 25.61 -18.29
C THR A 16 -14.16 25.54 -19.58
N PHE A 17 -14.83 25.43 -20.74
CA PHE A 17 -14.12 25.22 -22.01
C PHE A 17 -13.97 26.48 -22.84
N SER A 18 -15.09 27.11 -23.22
CA SER A 18 -15.10 28.16 -24.24
C SER A 18 -14.25 29.39 -23.90
N ASP A 19 -14.15 29.74 -22.62
CA ASP A 19 -13.43 30.90 -22.10
C ASP A 19 -12.00 30.60 -21.64
N LEU A 20 -11.64 29.32 -21.43
CA LEU A 20 -10.37 28.88 -20.84
C LEU A 20 -9.53 27.98 -21.77
N LYS A 21 -9.72 28.08 -23.09
CA LYS A 21 -9.01 27.20 -24.04
C LYS A 21 -7.49 27.32 -23.92
N GLU A 22 -6.96 28.54 -23.79
CA GLU A 22 -5.52 28.79 -23.68
C GLU A 22 -4.96 28.25 -22.36
N GLU A 23 -5.69 28.42 -21.27
CA GLU A 23 -5.34 27.92 -19.94
C GLU A 23 -5.34 26.39 -19.88
N ARG A 24 -6.35 25.77 -20.48
CA ARG A 24 -6.46 24.31 -20.57
C ARG A 24 -5.32 23.74 -21.41
N GLN A 25 -5.00 24.35 -22.55
CA GLN A 25 -3.86 23.97 -23.37
C GLN A 25 -2.54 24.12 -22.61
N ALA A 26 -2.36 25.22 -21.88
CA ALA A 26 -1.19 25.43 -21.03
C ALA A 26 -1.06 24.37 -19.94
N ALA A 27 -2.18 23.93 -19.36
CA ALA A 27 -2.20 22.86 -18.38
C ALA A 27 -1.80 21.51 -18.98
N VAL A 28 -2.34 21.14 -20.14
CA VAL A 28 -1.96 19.93 -20.89
C VAL A 28 -0.46 19.92 -21.18
N GLU A 29 0.08 21.04 -21.69
CA GLU A 29 1.51 21.19 -21.96
C GLU A 29 2.37 21.04 -20.70
N ALA A 30 1.94 21.62 -19.57
CA ALA A 30 2.65 21.50 -18.30
C ALA A 30 2.67 20.07 -17.77
N ILE A 31 1.52 19.38 -17.82
CA ILE A 31 1.38 17.99 -17.39
C ILE A 31 2.31 17.09 -18.22
N LEU A 32 2.29 17.25 -19.55
CA LEU A 32 3.17 16.50 -20.45
C LEU A 32 4.65 16.82 -20.24
N SER A 33 4.98 18.10 -20.04
CA SER A 33 6.37 18.55 -19.77
C SER A 33 6.90 18.00 -18.44
N ALA A 34 6.03 17.81 -17.46
CA ALA A 34 6.34 17.15 -16.19
C ALA A 34 6.46 15.61 -16.32
N GLY A 35 6.16 15.03 -17.49
CA GLY A 35 6.24 13.59 -17.74
C GLY A 35 4.99 12.82 -17.30
N HIS A 36 3.88 13.51 -17.07
CA HIS A 36 2.60 12.97 -16.61
C HIS A 36 1.59 12.90 -17.77
N ILE A 37 0.41 12.32 -17.51
CA ILE A 37 -0.60 12.02 -18.53
C ILE A 37 -1.81 12.93 -18.29
N PRO A 38 -2.12 13.89 -19.18
CA PRO A 38 -3.34 14.68 -19.07
C PRO A 38 -4.56 13.84 -19.48
N ALA A 39 -5.65 13.95 -18.72
CA ALA A 39 -6.94 13.37 -19.02
C ALA A 39 -8.01 14.48 -19.02
N GLY A 40 -8.97 14.40 -19.94
CA GLY A 40 -10.01 15.41 -20.11
C GLY A 40 -11.08 14.96 -21.09
N MET A 41 -12.26 15.56 -20.99
CA MET A 41 -13.43 15.15 -21.75
C MET A 41 -13.39 15.49 -23.25
N GLU A 42 -12.49 16.37 -23.70
CA GLU A 42 -12.40 16.78 -25.11
C GLU A 42 -12.04 15.64 -26.07
N LEU A 43 -11.60 14.50 -25.54
CA LEU A 43 -11.17 13.34 -26.31
C LEU A 43 -12.26 12.27 -26.48
N PHE A 44 -13.46 12.43 -25.89
CA PHE A 44 -14.47 11.36 -25.86
C PHE A 44 -15.79 11.76 -26.54
N ALA A 45 -16.26 10.88 -27.42
CA ALA A 45 -17.56 10.98 -28.05
C ALA A 45 -18.66 10.55 -27.07
N ALA A 46 -19.70 11.35 -26.94
CA ALA A 46 -20.88 10.97 -26.16
C ALA A 46 -21.54 9.73 -26.81
N GLY A 47 -21.49 8.60 -26.11
CA GLY A 47 -22.35 7.44 -26.38
C GLY A 47 -23.73 7.60 -25.74
N ASP A 48 -24.46 6.51 -25.57
CA ASP A 48 -25.78 6.46 -24.90
C ASP A 48 -25.71 6.62 -23.36
N GLU A 49 -24.51 6.73 -22.80
CA GLU A 49 -24.28 6.93 -21.37
C GLU A 49 -24.52 8.38 -20.94
N SER A 50 -24.90 8.58 -19.66
CA SER A 50 -25.04 9.94 -19.14
C SER A 50 -23.66 10.60 -19.05
N GLN A 51 -23.57 11.88 -19.45
CA GLN A 51 -22.32 12.64 -19.48
C GLN A 51 -21.58 12.58 -18.13
N MET A 52 -22.34 12.63 -17.02
CA MET A 52 -21.77 12.54 -15.66
C MET A 52 -21.19 11.18 -15.33
N ASP A 53 -21.73 10.07 -15.85
CA ASP A 53 -21.18 8.74 -15.56
C ASP A 53 -19.82 8.57 -16.22
N VAL A 54 -19.69 9.04 -17.47
CA VAL A 54 -18.40 9.10 -18.17
C VAL A 54 -17.41 9.98 -17.42
N ILE A 55 -17.82 11.17 -16.97
CA ILE A 55 -16.99 12.06 -16.14
C ILE A 55 -16.44 11.34 -14.90
N ARG A 56 -17.32 10.67 -14.16
CA ARG A 56 -16.94 9.98 -12.91
C ARG A 56 -15.89 8.91 -13.18
N GLN A 57 -16.09 8.09 -14.22
CA GLN A 57 -15.12 7.07 -14.60
C GLN A 57 -13.74 7.69 -14.88
N TRP A 58 -13.67 8.80 -15.62
CA TRP A 58 -12.40 9.47 -15.91
C TRP A 58 -11.72 10.06 -14.67
N ILE A 59 -12.51 10.58 -13.73
CA ILE A 59 -11.99 11.04 -12.44
C ILE A 59 -11.45 9.84 -11.64
N ASP A 60 -12.18 8.73 -11.63
CA ASP A 60 -11.81 7.50 -10.90
C ASP A 60 -10.50 6.91 -11.42
N GLU A 61 -10.35 6.82 -12.75
CA GLU A 61 -9.14 6.31 -13.43
C GLU A 61 -7.92 7.25 -13.32
N SER A 62 -8.13 8.51 -12.91
CA SER A 62 -7.04 9.49 -12.75
C SER A 62 -6.42 9.44 -11.35
N ASP A 63 -5.13 9.71 -11.23
CA ASP A 63 -4.43 9.75 -9.94
C ASP A 63 -4.65 11.09 -9.21
N VAL A 64 -4.74 12.18 -9.98
CA VAL A 64 -4.86 13.55 -9.47
C VAL A 64 -5.97 14.29 -10.20
N TYR A 65 -6.72 15.11 -9.49
CA TYR A 65 -7.70 16.03 -10.04
C TYR A 65 -7.18 17.48 -10.02
N LEU A 66 -7.21 18.15 -11.17
CA LEU A 66 -6.86 19.55 -11.33
C LEU A 66 -8.13 20.34 -11.70
N LEU A 67 -8.45 21.37 -10.92
CA LEU A 67 -9.44 22.37 -11.29
C LEU A 67 -8.77 23.66 -11.78
N ILE A 68 -9.18 24.16 -12.94
CA ILE A 68 -8.86 25.53 -13.39
C ILE A 68 -10.15 26.35 -13.33
N LEU A 69 -10.26 27.20 -12.31
CA LEU A 69 -11.44 28.02 -12.06
C LEU A 69 -11.24 29.43 -12.65
N GLY A 70 -12.01 29.74 -13.69
CA GLY A 70 -12.03 31.02 -14.37
C GLY A 70 -13.17 31.95 -13.93
N GLY A 71 -13.61 32.81 -14.85
CA GLY A 71 -14.66 33.81 -14.61
C GLY A 71 -16.08 33.32 -14.88
N ARG A 72 -16.27 32.11 -15.41
CA ARG A 72 -17.57 31.52 -15.75
C ARG A 72 -17.93 30.36 -14.83
N TYR A 73 -19.23 30.14 -14.60
CA TYR A 73 -19.73 28.98 -13.86
C TYR A 73 -19.73 27.70 -14.69
N GLY A 74 -20.00 27.83 -16.00
CA GLY A 74 -20.04 26.72 -16.95
C GLY A 74 -21.47 26.25 -17.26
N SER A 75 -21.57 25.18 -18.06
CA SER A 75 -22.86 24.59 -18.42
C SER A 75 -23.49 23.91 -17.21
N VAL A 76 -24.78 24.16 -17.00
CA VAL A 76 -25.56 23.61 -15.88
C VAL A 76 -26.17 22.27 -16.26
N GLU A 77 -26.03 21.28 -15.37
CA GLU A 77 -26.70 20.00 -15.49
C GLU A 77 -28.18 20.15 -15.10
N PRO A 78 -29.15 19.74 -15.95
CA PRO A 78 -30.57 19.95 -15.68
C PRO A 78 -31.13 19.28 -14.42
N LYS A 79 -30.49 18.22 -13.92
CA LYS A 79 -31.00 17.44 -12.78
C LYS A 79 -30.64 18.06 -11.43
N THR A 80 -29.41 18.54 -11.30
CA THR A 80 -28.88 19.07 -10.05
C THR A 80 -28.85 20.60 -10.01
N GLU A 81 -29.06 21.25 -11.15
CA GLU A 81 -28.94 22.71 -11.33
C GLU A 81 -27.56 23.27 -10.93
N LYS A 82 -26.54 22.40 -10.90
CA LYS A 82 -25.14 22.76 -10.69
C LYS A 82 -24.37 22.71 -12.01
N SER A 83 -23.28 23.46 -12.12
CA SER A 83 -22.41 23.32 -13.29
C SER A 83 -21.71 21.98 -13.30
N TYR A 84 -21.43 21.45 -14.50
CA TYR A 84 -20.64 20.23 -14.66
C TYR A 84 -19.28 20.34 -13.92
N THR A 85 -18.61 21.49 -14.01
CA THR A 85 -17.36 21.75 -13.30
C THR A 85 -17.51 21.68 -11.77
N GLN A 86 -18.62 22.18 -11.23
CA GLN A 86 -18.89 22.04 -9.79
C GLN A 86 -19.17 20.59 -9.41
N LEU A 87 -19.96 19.85 -10.21
CA LEU A 87 -20.24 18.43 -9.97
C LEU A 87 -18.98 17.58 -10.02
N GLU A 88 -18.09 17.85 -10.98
CA GLU A 88 -16.77 17.23 -11.10
C GLU A 88 -15.94 17.46 -9.83
N TYR A 89 -15.89 18.69 -9.33
CA TYR A 89 -15.14 19.04 -8.13
C TYR A 89 -15.71 18.38 -6.87
N GLU A 90 -17.04 18.40 -6.71
CA GLU A 90 -17.73 17.74 -5.60
C GLU A 90 -17.48 16.22 -5.63
N TYR A 91 -17.55 15.59 -6.81
CA TYR A 91 -17.26 14.16 -6.95
C TYR A 91 -15.80 13.83 -6.62
N ALA A 92 -14.84 14.63 -7.08
CA ALA A 92 -13.43 14.45 -6.74
C ALA A 92 -13.18 14.56 -5.23
N LEU A 93 -13.94 15.42 -4.54
CA LEU A 93 -13.89 15.54 -3.09
C LEU A 93 -14.48 14.32 -2.38
N GLU A 94 -15.66 13.88 -2.79
CA GLU A 94 -16.38 12.75 -2.20
C GLU A 94 -15.61 11.43 -2.37
N SER A 95 -14.95 11.26 -3.52
CA SER A 95 -14.09 10.10 -3.82
C SER A 95 -12.72 10.15 -3.13
N GLY A 96 -12.42 11.22 -2.37
CA GLY A 96 -11.12 11.40 -1.70
C GLY A 96 -9.95 11.56 -2.67
N LYS A 97 -10.21 11.98 -3.92
CA LYS A 97 -9.18 12.13 -4.94
C LYS A 97 -8.18 13.22 -4.55
N PRO A 98 -6.86 12.95 -4.59
CA PRO A 98 -5.86 13.99 -4.44
C PRO A 98 -6.07 15.09 -5.46
N LEU A 99 -6.23 16.34 -4.99
CA LEU A 99 -6.61 17.44 -5.85
C LEU A 99 -5.91 18.75 -5.51
N PHE A 100 -5.88 19.64 -6.50
CA PHE A 100 -5.50 21.04 -6.34
C PHE A 100 -6.24 21.92 -7.34
N ALA A 101 -6.40 23.21 -7.02
CA ALA A 101 -7.10 24.15 -7.88
C ALA A 101 -6.21 25.35 -8.24
N CYS A 102 -6.28 25.75 -9.50
CA CYS A 102 -5.76 27.00 -10.05
C CYS A 102 -6.94 27.97 -10.20
N VAL A 103 -6.97 29.03 -9.38
CA VAL A 103 -8.09 29.97 -9.32
C VAL A 103 -7.69 31.33 -9.86
N VAL A 104 -8.47 31.88 -10.80
CA VAL A 104 -8.16 33.18 -11.41
C VAL A 104 -8.19 34.30 -10.36
N ASN A 105 -7.23 35.22 -10.42
CA ASN A 105 -7.25 36.45 -9.62
C ASN A 105 -8.33 37.40 -10.11
N GLU A 106 -9.04 38.06 -9.18
CA GLU A 106 -10.05 39.08 -9.50
C GLU A 106 -9.50 40.19 -10.42
N ALA A 107 -8.28 40.66 -10.20
CA ALA A 107 -7.63 41.67 -11.05
C ALA A 107 -7.42 41.18 -12.49
N ALA A 108 -7.10 39.90 -12.67
CA ALA A 108 -6.91 39.31 -13.99
C ALA A 108 -8.24 39.18 -14.76
N ILE A 109 -9.36 38.97 -14.07
CA ILE A 109 -10.70 38.92 -14.69
C ILE A 109 -10.99 40.24 -15.43
N GLU A 110 -10.69 41.40 -14.83
CA GLU A 110 -10.90 42.70 -15.47
C GLU A 110 -10.09 42.85 -16.77
N GLY A 111 -8.83 42.39 -16.76
CA GLY A 111 -7.96 42.38 -17.93
C GLY A 111 -8.54 41.53 -19.07
N ARG A 112 -9.03 40.33 -18.74
CA ARG A 112 -9.69 39.44 -19.71
C ARG A 112 -10.97 40.03 -20.28
N VAL A 113 -11.79 40.70 -19.46
CA VAL A 113 -13.01 41.35 -19.95
C VAL A 113 -12.68 42.44 -20.97
N LYS A 114 -11.58 43.18 -20.78
CA LYS A 114 -11.13 44.18 -21.76
C LYS A 114 -10.64 43.54 -23.06
N ALA A 115 -9.94 42.41 -22.99
CA ALA A 115 -9.37 41.74 -24.16
C ALA A 115 -10.37 40.90 -24.97
N ASN A 116 -11.27 40.18 -24.28
CA ASN A 116 -12.15 39.17 -24.87
C ASN A 116 -13.64 39.53 -24.76
N GLY A 117 -13.97 40.63 -24.09
CA GLY A 117 -15.34 41.06 -23.85
C GLY A 117 -15.99 40.35 -22.67
N ARG A 118 -17.31 40.51 -22.51
CA ARG A 118 -18.08 39.93 -21.38
C ARG A 118 -18.30 38.42 -21.49
N SER A 119 -17.87 37.77 -22.57
CA SER A 119 -18.03 36.33 -22.77
C SER A 119 -17.19 35.49 -21.80
N VAL A 120 -16.18 36.06 -21.15
CA VAL A 120 -15.29 35.38 -20.20
C VAL A 120 -15.72 35.51 -18.74
N ILE A 121 -16.87 36.14 -18.48
CA ILE A 121 -17.44 36.29 -17.14
C ILE A 121 -18.84 35.68 -17.08
N GLU A 122 -19.22 35.24 -15.89
CA GLU A 122 -20.55 34.73 -15.60
C GLU A 122 -21.59 35.85 -15.54
N THR A 123 -22.72 35.63 -16.20
CA THR A 123 -23.85 36.58 -16.24
C THR A 123 -25.18 35.94 -15.90
N GLU A 124 -25.31 34.62 -16.12
CA GLU A 124 -26.55 33.87 -15.91
C GLU A 124 -26.63 33.39 -14.47
N ASN A 125 -25.52 32.87 -13.93
CA ASN A 125 -25.48 32.21 -12.62
C ASN A 125 -24.43 32.81 -11.64
N PRO A 126 -24.40 34.14 -11.41
CA PRO A 126 -23.31 34.77 -10.67
C PRO A 126 -23.28 34.39 -9.19
N GLN A 127 -24.43 34.15 -8.54
CA GLN A 127 -24.47 33.70 -7.15
C GLN A 127 -23.91 32.29 -6.99
N GLN A 128 -24.22 31.38 -7.93
CA GLN A 128 -23.72 30.01 -7.89
C GLN A 128 -22.21 29.95 -8.09
N LEU A 129 -21.67 30.72 -9.06
CA LEU A 129 -20.22 30.86 -9.22
C LEU A 129 -19.55 31.40 -7.96
N LYS A 130 -20.14 32.41 -7.33
CA LYS A 130 -19.59 33.01 -6.10
C LYS A 130 -19.53 31.99 -4.97
N GLN A 131 -20.57 31.18 -4.80
CA GLN A 131 -20.59 30.12 -3.80
C GLN A 131 -19.54 29.04 -4.11
N PHE A 132 -19.52 28.56 -5.35
CA PHE A 132 -18.56 27.55 -5.78
C PHE A 132 -17.10 28.01 -5.60
N ARG A 133 -16.80 29.26 -5.96
CA ARG A 133 -15.48 29.86 -5.71
C ARG A 133 -15.16 29.89 -4.22
N ALA A 134 -16.11 30.27 -3.36
CA ALA A 134 -15.89 30.27 -1.91
C ALA A 134 -15.59 28.86 -1.39
N ASP A 135 -16.30 27.85 -1.87
CA ASP A 135 -16.09 26.45 -1.49
C ASP A 135 -14.71 25.94 -1.93
N VAL A 136 -14.27 26.28 -3.16
CA VAL A 136 -12.93 25.94 -3.66
C VAL A 136 -11.82 26.61 -2.85
N LEU A 137 -12.01 27.88 -2.45
CA LEU A 137 -11.05 28.64 -1.66
C LEU A 137 -10.86 28.13 -0.21
N THR A 138 -11.70 27.20 0.26
CA THR A 138 -11.50 26.54 1.57
C THR A 138 -10.30 25.58 1.59
N ARG A 139 -9.74 25.25 0.41
CA ARG A 139 -8.66 24.27 0.25
C ARG A 139 -7.39 24.90 -0.29
N VAL A 140 -6.37 24.06 -0.51
CA VAL A 140 -5.10 24.49 -1.10
C VAL A 140 -5.32 24.90 -2.55
N VAL A 141 -5.23 26.20 -2.81
CA VAL A 141 -5.35 26.80 -4.13
C VAL A 141 -4.06 27.50 -4.55
N LYS A 142 -3.86 27.63 -5.86
CA LYS A 142 -2.85 28.49 -6.48
C LYS A 142 -3.59 29.54 -7.30
N PHE A 143 -3.23 30.80 -7.14
CA PHE A 143 -3.82 31.86 -7.95
C PHE A 143 -3.09 32.00 -9.28
N TRP A 144 -3.80 32.42 -10.32
CA TRP A 144 -3.21 32.69 -11.63
C TRP A 144 -3.76 33.97 -12.25
N GLU A 145 -2.89 34.65 -13.00
CA GLU A 145 -3.21 35.82 -13.82
C GLU A 145 -3.02 35.53 -15.31
N ASP A 146 -2.04 34.69 -15.64
CA ASP A 146 -1.76 34.23 -16.99
C ASP A 146 -1.49 32.72 -17.08
N THR A 147 -1.22 32.23 -18.29
CA THR A 147 -0.95 30.82 -18.54
C THR A 147 0.36 30.32 -17.93
N LYS A 148 1.33 31.21 -17.62
CA LYS A 148 2.60 30.82 -17.00
C LYS A 148 2.38 30.45 -15.54
N ASP A 149 1.54 31.18 -14.83
CA ASP A 149 1.18 30.85 -13.44
C ASP A 149 0.56 29.45 -13.34
N ILE A 150 -0.31 29.09 -14.29
CA ILE A 150 -0.89 27.74 -14.38
C ILE A 150 0.21 26.69 -14.59
N LYS A 151 1.12 26.93 -15.54
CA LYS A 151 2.23 26.00 -15.82
C LYS A 151 3.12 25.81 -14.59
N ILE A 152 3.44 26.89 -13.87
CA ILE A 152 4.24 26.87 -12.64
C ILE A 152 3.51 26.10 -11.54
N ALA A 153 2.24 26.42 -11.29
CA ALA A 153 1.43 25.77 -10.26
C ALA A 153 1.33 24.25 -10.48
N ILE A 154 1.12 23.83 -11.73
CA ILE A 154 1.07 22.41 -12.11
C ILE A 154 2.43 21.74 -11.90
N ALA A 155 3.53 22.35 -12.35
CA ALA A 155 4.87 21.78 -12.18
C ALA A 155 5.23 21.59 -10.70
N GLU A 156 4.93 22.58 -9.86
CA GLU A 156 5.12 22.49 -8.40
C GLU A 156 4.28 21.36 -7.81
N LYS A 157 2.97 21.36 -8.08
CA LYS A 157 2.04 20.40 -7.45
C LYS A 157 2.25 18.98 -7.91
N LEU A 158 2.55 18.75 -9.19
CA LEU A 158 2.87 17.40 -9.66
C LEU A 158 4.21 16.91 -9.11
N SER A 159 5.18 17.79 -8.85
CA SER A 159 6.40 17.39 -8.13
C SER A 159 6.10 16.93 -6.70
N ASP A 160 5.18 17.60 -6.00
CA ASP A 160 4.72 17.19 -4.66
C ASP A 160 3.98 15.84 -4.73
N PHE A 161 3.03 15.68 -5.65
CA PHE A 161 2.26 14.44 -5.82
C PHE A 161 3.14 13.27 -6.26
N ALA A 162 4.13 13.48 -7.12
CA ALA A 162 5.04 12.42 -7.57
C ALA A 162 5.87 11.79 -6.44
N ARG A 163 6.01 12.48 -5.30
CA ARG A 163 6.71 11.98 -4.10
C ARG A 163 5.80 11.19 -3.17
N ARG A 164 4.49 11.19 -3.38
CA ARG A 164 3.53 10.45 -2.56
C ARG A 164 3.60 8.96 -2.87
N GLU A 165 3.70 8.14 -1.83
CA GLU A 165 3.74 6.68 -1.97
C GLU A 165 2.34 6.06 -2.12
N ASP A 166 1.29 6.76 -1.67
CA ASP A 166 -0.10 6.30 -1.76
C ASP A 166 -0.71 6.43 -3.16
N LEU A 167 -0.05 7.17 -4.06
CA LEU A 167 -0.45 7.28 -5.47
C LEU A 167 0.16 6.13 -6.28
N VAL A 168 -0.71 5.40 -6.98
CA VAL A 168 -0.32 4.24 -7.79
C VAL A 168 0.43 4.69 -9.04
N GLY A 169 -0.18 5.55 -9.85
CA GLY A 169 0.39 6.03 -11.11
C GLY A 169 0.48 4.97 -12.20
N TRP A 170 0.70 5.43 -13.43
CA TRP A 170 0.96 4.60 -14.59
C TRP A 170 2.43 4.21 -14.66
N VAL A 171 2.68 2.91 -14.71
CA VAL A 171 4.00 2.34 -14.97
C VAL A 171 3.98 1.74 -16.35
N ARG A 172 4.89 2.19 -17.23
CA ARG A 172 5.15 1.46 -18.46
C ARG A 172 5.72 0.09 -18.06
N PRO A 173 5.17 -1.04 -18.55
CA PRO A 173 5.75 -2.34 -18.31
C PRO A 173 7.08 -2.44 -19.08
N GLU A 174 8.16 -1.94 -18.48
CA GLU A 174 9.53 -2.17 -18.91
C GLU A 174 10.12 -3.23 -17.98
N ASN A 175 10.46 -4.40 -18.52
CA ASN A 175 11.19 -5.48 -17.84
C ASN A 175 10.51 -6.16 -16.64
N VAL A 176 9.22 -5.92 -16.36
CA VAL A 176 8.45 -6.84 -15.52
C VAL A 176 8.21 -8.10 -16.35
N ASN A 177 9.12 -9.07 -16.26
CA ASN A 177 8.86 -10.40 -16.79
C ASN A 177 7.82 -11.05 -15.89
N VAL A 178 6.54 -10.69 -16.12
CA VAL A 178 5.38 -11.21 -15.39
C VAL A 178 5.40 -12.73 -15.38
N GLY A 179 5.90 -13.36 -16.46
CA GLY A 179 6.14 -14.79 -16.54
C GLY A 179 7.16 -15.27 -15.50
N ALA A 180 8.37 -14.70 -15.47
CA ALA A 180 9.38 -15.07 -14.49
C ALA A 180 8.96 -14.80 -13.03
N LEU A 181 8.22 -13.73 -12.78
CA LEU A 181 7.66 -13.45 -11.46
C LEU A 181 6.56 -14.45 -11.09
N ALA A 182 5.69 -14.82 -12.03
CA ALA A 182 4.67 -15.85 -11.82
C ALA A 182 5.30 -17.23 -11.58
N ASP A 183 6.36 -17.57 -12.34
CA ASP A 183 7.12 -18.81 -12.16
C ASP A 183 7.78 -18.85 -10.78
N GLU A 184 8.35 -17.73 -10.34
CA GLU A 184 8.95 -17.60 -9.02
C GLU A 184 7.90 -17.68 -7.90
N ILE A 185 6.74 -17.04 -8.06
CA ILE A 185 5.61 -17.16 -7.13
C ILE A 185 5.12 -18.60 -7.06
N ALA A 186 5.01 -19.30 -8.19
CA ALA A 186 4.60 -20.70 -8.23
C ALA A 186 5.63 -21.60 -7.53
N ARG A 187 6.92 -21.36 -7.76
CA ARG A 187 8.02 -22.06 -7.08
C ARG A 187 7.97 -21.84 -5.57
N LEU A 188 7.92 -20.58 -5.13
CA LEU A 188 7.86 -20.24 -3.71
C LEU A 188 6.59 -20.76 -3.04
N SER A 189 5.45 -20.74 -3.73
CA SER A 189 4.20 -21.30 -3.21
C SER A 189 4.28 -22.81 -3.03
N LYS A 190 4.94 -23.52 -3.97
CA LYS A 190 5.20 -24.96 -3.86
C LYS A 190 6.15 -25.28 -2.71
N GLU A 191 7.28 -24.57 -2.63
CA GLU A 191 8.24 -24.75 -1.53
C GLU A 191 7.59 -24.50 -0.17
N ASN A 192 6.75 -23.47 -0.04
CA ASN A 192 6.01 -23.20 1.19
C ASN A 192 5.00 -24.31 1.52
N ALA A 193 4.34 -24.89 0.50
CA ALA A 193 3.45 -26.04 0.70
C ALA A 193 4.22 -27.29 1.17
N ASP A 194 5.37 -27.57 0.55
CA ASP A 194 6.23 -28.70 0.90
C ASP A 194 6.80 -28.55 2.32
N LEU A 195 7.35 -27.39 2.67
CA LEU A 195 7.84 -27.08 4.02
C LEU A 195 6.72 -27.18 5.08
N ARG A 196 5.51 -26.72 4.77
CA ARG A 196 4.35 -26.88 5.68
C ARG A 196 3.97 -28.35 5.86
N ALA A 197 4.06 -29.16 4.80
CA ALA A 197 3.81 -30.59 4.88
C ALA A 197 4.89 -31.32 5.70
N GLU A 198 6.15 -30.96 5.52
CA GLU A 198 7.26 -31.46 6.35
C GLU A 198 7.08 -31.07 7.81
N LEU A 199 6.81 -29.80 8.13
CA LEU A 199 6.52 -29.38 9.50
C LEU A 199 5.39 -30.19 10.13
N LYS A 200 4.33 -30.48 9.37
CA LYS A 200 3.22 -31.33 9.83
C LYS A 200 3.66 -32.78 10.05
N LYS A 201 4.50 -33.31 9.18
CA LYS A 201 5.06 -34.65 9.28
C LYS A 201 5.98 -34.77 10.49
N TRP A 202 6.90 -33.83 10.71
CA TRP A 202 7.74 -33.76 11.90
C TRP A 202 6.94 -33.58 13.19
N ALA A 203 5.87 -32.78 13.14
CA ALA A 203 4.93 -32.67 14.26
C ALA A 203 4.17 -33.99 14.55
N ALA A 204 3.99 -34.84 13.53
CA ALA A 204 3.35 -36.15 13.67
C ALA A 204 4.34 -37.29 13.99
N GLU A 205 5.61 -37.16 13.57
CA GLU A 205 6.69 -38.14 13.76
C GLU A 205 7.49 -37.92 15.05
N GLY A 206 7.29 -36.78 15.73
CA GLY A 206 7.73 -36.57 17.10
C GLY A 206 7.07 -37.57 18.05
N SER A 207 7.72 -38.73 18.23
CA SER A 207 7.53 -39.77 19.25
C SER A 207 6.09 -39.98 19.73
N GLY A 208 5.50 -41.12 19.33
CA GLY A 208 4.19 -41.63 19.75
C GLY A 208 3.57 -41.01 21.01
N ASN A 209 2.42 -40.36 20.81
CA ASN A 209 1.40 -39.97 21.80
C ASN A 209 1.71 -38.90 22.84
N ILE A 210 2.88 -38.25 22.87
CA ILE A 210 3.15 -37.19 23.88
C ILE A 210 3.88 -36.01 23.23
N SER A 211 3.25 -34.84 23.25
CA SER A 211 3.87 -33.57 22.80
C SER A 211 5.04 -33.16 23.71
N PHE A 212 5.96 -32.33 23.19
CA PHE A 212 7.08 -31.80 23.98
C PHE A 212 6.63 -31.11 25.28
N ASP A 213 5.50 -30.39 25.24
CA ASP A 213 4.93 -29.72 26.42
C ASP A 213 4.38 -30.73 27.44
N GLU A 214 3.75 -31.81 26.99
CA GLU A 214 3.29 -32.90 27.87
C GLU A 214 4.47 -33.66 28.47
N MET A 215 5.53 -33.93 27.70
CA MET A 215 6.76 -34.54 28.21
C MET A 215 7.42 -33.65 29.27
N ARG A 216 7.51 -32.33 29.02
CA ARG A 216 8.00 -31.36 30.00
C ARG A 216 7.18 -31.37 31.28
N LYS A 217 5.84 -31.36 31.17
CA LYS A 217 4.92 -31.42 32.33
C LYS A 217 5.07 -32.73 33.11
N LEU A 218 5.19 -33.88 32.45
CA LEU A 218 5.37 -35.17 33.10
C LEU A 218 6.70 -35.24 33.87
N LEU A 219 7.79 -34.73 33.27
CA LEU A 219 9.09 -34.66 33.92
C LEU A 219 9.09 -33.68 35.10
N ALA A 220 8.40 -32.54 34.97
CA ALA A 220 8.23 -31.58 36.06
C ALA A 220 7.42 -32.16 37.22
N ALA A 221 6.30 -32.85 36.94
CA ALA A 221 5.46 -33.48 37.95
C ALA A 221 6.18 -34.59 38.73
N LYS A 222 7.15 -35.26 38.11
CA LYS A 222 8.03 -36.24 38.77
C LYS A 222 9.24 -35.60 39.47
N GLY A 223 9.41 -34.28 39.40
CA GLY A 223 10.60 -33.58 39.94
C GLY A 223 11.90 -33.92 39.20
N LEU A 224 11.81 -34.52 38.01
CA LEU A 224 12.95 -34.97 37.22
C LEU A 224 13.47 -33.89 36.28
N LEU A 225 12.64 -32.90 35.91
CA LEU A 225 13.02 -31.84 34.98
C LEU A 225 14.19 -31.00 35.49
N ASP A 226 14.07 -30.45 36.70
CA ASP A 226 15.13 -29.62 37.30
C ASP A 226 16.43 -30.39 37.52
N PHE A 227 16.33 -31.69 37.80
CA PHE A 227 17.48 -32.57 37.95
C PHE A 227 18.17 -32.81 36.59
N LEU A 228 17.39 -33.07 35.54
CA LEU A 228 17.89 -33.28 34.19
C LEU A 228 18.58 -32.01 33.66
N GLU A 229 17.98 -30.83 33.84
CA GLU A 229 18.57 -29.55 33.43
C GLU A 229 19.91 -29.29 34.11
N ARG A 230 19.99 -29.50 35.43
CA ARG A 230 21.23 -29.32 36.21
C ARG A 230 22.30 -30.37 35.88
N SER A 231 21.88 -31.60 35.56
CA SER A 231 22.78 -32.73 35.32
C SER A 231 23.15 -32.92 33.85
N ARG A 232 22.57 -32.13 32.92
CA ARG A 232 22.71 -32.29 31.47
C ARG A 232 24.18 -32.33 31.01
N LEU A 233 25.01 -31.42 31.50
CA LEU A 233 26.43 -31.36 31.13
C LEU A 233 27.20 -32.60 31.59
N GLN A 234 26.90 -33.10 32.79
CA GLN A 234 27.54 -34.30 33.35
C GLN A 234 27.10 -35.57 32.60
N LEU A 235 25.82 -35.65 32.25
CA LEU A 235 25.24 -36.75 31.48
C LEU A 235 25.73 -36.78 30.02
N GLY A 236 26.01 -35.62 29.41
CA GLY A 236 26.37 -35.51 27.99
C GLY A 236 27.86 -35.63 27.65
N LEU A 237 28.77 -35.22 28.53
CA LEU A 237 30.21 -35.20 28.19
C LEU A 237 30.94 -36.50 28.57
N ASN A 238 30.74 -36.96 29.81
CA ASN A 238 31.46 -38.12 30.34
C ASN A 238 30.52 -39.15 30.97
N GLY A 239 29.22 -38.90 31.03
CA GLY A 239 28.30 -39.70 31.85
C GLY A 239 28.46 -39.44 33.35
N MET A 240 27.34 -39.50 34.06
CA MET A 240 27.22 -39.18 35.47
C MET A 240 27.24 -40.45 36.32
N THR A 241 28.09 -40.47 37.34
CA THR A 241 28.09 -41.53 38.36
C THR A 241 27.13 -41.16 39.48
N ALA A 242 26.20 -42.06 39.83
CA ALA A 242 25.21 -41.83 40.87
C ALA A 242 25.81 -41.94 42.28
N SER A 243 26.43 -40.85 42.71
CA SER A 243 27.19 -40.75 43.97
C SER A 243 26.39 -40.07 45.10
N THR A 244 25.43 -39.21 44.76
CA THR A 244 24.56 -38.54 45.73
C THR A 244 23.21 -39.23 45.85
N GLY A 245 22.52 -39.05 46.98
CA GLY A 245 21.18 -39.61 47.20
C GLY A 245 20.14 -39.14 46.18
N GLU A 246 20.27 -37.91 45.66
CA GLU A 246 19.42 -37.38 44.59
C GLU A 246 19.69 -38.08 43.25
N GLN A 247 20.96 -38.32 42.91
CA GLN A 247 21.35 -39.03 41.70
C GLN A 247 20.92 -40.51 41.74
N GLN A 248 21.11 -41.17 42.88
CA GLN A 248 20.72 -42.58 43.08
C GLN A 248 19.20 -42.78 42.97
N ARG A 249 18.40 -41.75 43.28
CA ARG A 249 16.95 -41.77 43.11
C ARG A 249 16.52 -41.45 41.68
N ASN A 250 17.05 -40.38 41.10
CA ASN A 250 16.52 -39.82 39.85
C ASN A 250 17.09 -40.49 38.59
N CYS A 251 18.32 -41.01 38.61
CA CYS A 251 18.93 -41.64 37.43
C CYS A 251 18.24 -42.95 37.02
N PRO A 252 17.88 -43.86 37.95
CA PRO A 252 17.10 -45.04 37.58
C PRO A 252 15.75 -44.70 36.94
N GLU A 253 15.04 -43.68 37.45
CA GLU A 253 13.76 -43.25 36.89
C GLU A 253 13.91 -42.70 35.45
N LEU A 254 14.91 -41.85 35.22
CA LEU A 254 15.22 -41.34 33.88
C LEU A 254 15.67 -42.45 32.92
N CYS A 255 16.33 -43.50 33.43
CA CYS A 255 16.75 -44.66 32.64
C CYS A 255 15.55 -45.52 32.24
N ILE A 256 14.56 -45.70 33.13
CA ILE A 256 13.30 -46.39 32.82
C ILE A 256 12.50 -45.63 31.75
N LEU A 257 12.54 -44.30 31.80
CA LEU A 257 11.92 -43.42 30.80
C LEU A 257 12.70 -43.38 29.46
N GLY A 258 13.85 -44.05 29.37
CA GLY A 258 14.68 -44.11 28.16
C GLY A 258 15.42 -42.81 27.84
N LEU A 259 15.43 -41.82 28.73
CA LEU A 259 16.10 -40.52 28.54
C LEU A 259 17.61 -40.59 28.77
N ILE A 260 18.04 -41.55 29.59
CA ILE A 260 19.45 -41.88 29.83
C ILE A 260 19.65 -43.39 29.77
N THR A 261 20.87 -43.84 29.51
CA THR A 261 21.26 -45.26 29.49
C THR A 261 22.32 -45.55 30.55
N THR A 262 22.41 -46.81 30.98
CA THR A 262 23.47 -47.25 31.90
C THR A 262 24.72 -47.63 31.11
N VAL A 263 25.84 -46.98 31.41
CA VAL A 263 27.12 -47.13 30.68
C VAL A 263 28.02 -48.20 31.32
N ALA A 264 27.86 -48.48 32.62
CA ALA A 264 28.63 -49.51 33.32
C ALA A 264 27.82 -50.13 34.47
N ILE A 265 27.81 -51.46 34.54
CA ILE A 265 27.11 -52.24 35.58
C ILE A 265 28.09 -52.51 36.74
N GLY A 266 28.10 -51.61 37.72
CA GLY A 266 28.90 -51.70 38.94
C GLY A 266 28.47 -50.64 39.97
N HIS A 267 28.85 -50.78 41.23
CA HIS A 267 28.56 -49.77 42.26
C HIS A 267 29.74 -48.79 42.42
N PRO A 268 29.53 -47.47 42.29
CA PRO A 268 28.30 -46.77 41.88
C PRO A 268 28.04 -46.81 40.35
N GLN A 269 26.76 -46.90 39.96
CA GLN A 269 26.34 -46.99 38.55
C GLN A 269 26.59 -45.67 37.81
N ARG A 270 26.92 -45.76 36.52
CA ARG A 270 27.18 -44.61 35.63
C ARG A 270 26.16 -44.55 34.50
N TYR A 271 25.65 -43.35 34.22
CA TYR A 271 24.60 -43.10 33.23
C TYR A 271 25.03 -42.04 32.21
N SER A 272 24.55 -42.11 30.96
CA SER A 272 24.74 -41.08 29.92
C SER A 272 23.43 -40.77 29.21
N LEU A 273 23.34 -39.65 28.49
CA LEU A 273 22.20 -39.41 27.60
C LEU A 273 22.06 -40.55 26.60
N THR A 274 20.83 -40.96 26.32
CA THR A 274 20.54 -41.93 25.26
C THR A 274 20.87 -41.29 23.92
N GLU A 275 21.93 -41.72 23.25
CA GLU A 275 22.20 -41.35 21.86
C GLU A 275 21.22 -42.12 20.97
N GLN A 276 20.39 -41.40 20.20
CA GLN A 276 19.78 -41.98 19.01
C GLN A 276 20.86 -42.00 17.94
N ASP A 277 21.16 -43.17 17.38
CA ASP A 277 21.99 -43.27 16.17
C ASP A 277 21.50 -42.24 15.16
N ALA A 278 22.33 -41.24 14.88
CA ALA A 278 22.09 -40.25 13.85
C ALA A 278 22.23 -40.96 12.49
N VAL A 279 21.16 -41.61 12.04
CA VAL A 279 21.00 -41.99 10.64
C VAL A 279 20.68 -40.69 9.90
N PHE A 280 21.74 -40.03 9.44
CA PHE A 280 21.68 -39.00 8.40
C PHE A 280 21.29 -39.60 7.05
#